data_AF-A0A351MPN8-F1
#
_entry.id   AF-A0A351MPN8-F1
#
_cell.length_a   1.000
_cell.length_b   1.000
_cell.length_c   1.000
_cell.angle_alpha   90.00
_cell.angle_beta   90.00
_cell.angle_gamma   90.00
#
_symmetry.space_group_name_H-M   'P 1'
#
loop_
_entity.id
_entity.type
_entity.pdbx_description
1 polymer ?
#
loop_
_entity_poly.entity_id
_entity_poly.type
_entity_poly.pdbx_seq_one_letter_code
_entity_poly.pdbx_strand_id
1 'polypeptide(L)'
;QVERFDPPRPPKDPRELRILDPACGSGHFLLYAFDLLLTIYEEAFGTGATADPPPADWPGLILARNLHGIDIDPRAAQIAALALWMRAQRALTDLGLGRAERPRIERTNIVVAEPMPGDSELLAEFLTTVDPRLQPLVSKAVDAMKLAGEAGSLLKIEADLEKALGGAMRAAMVPRAEIVGQTEDGRQIVQATLSMIASSEEDFWDQAQATLLASLAAYGAQAAGATGLRRRLFAQDAAEGFAFIALMHQTYDVVLMNPPFGAASKASKSYLSRAYPRTKNDLFAAFVERGIALLEPGAFLGALTSRTGFFLVSFQAWREEILLATAPPTVFADLGNGVLDDAMVEVAAFCLQKKDR
;
A
#
# COMPACT_ATOMS: atom_id res chain seq x y z
N GLN A 1 38.04 14.15 -0.69
CA GLN A 1 36.74 13.46 -0.74
C GLN A 1 36.53 12.87 0.63
N VAL A 2 35.58 13.41 1.40
CA VAL A 2 35.19 12.80 2.67
C VAL A 2 34.16 11.75 2.28
N GLU A 3 34.53 10.47 2.30
CA GLU A 3 33.54 9.39 2.25
C GLU A 3 32.59 9.62 3.42
N ARG A 4 31.37 10.05 3.13
CA ARG A 4 30.27 9.90 4.09
C ARG A 4 30.05 8.39 4.21
N PHE A 5 30.75 7.78 5.16
CA PHE A 5 30.27 6.54 5.76
C PHE A 5 29.02 6.93 6.55
N ASP A 6 27.86 6.87 5.90
CA ASP A 6 26.62 6.83 6.65
C ASP A 6 26.71 5.61 7.58
N PRO A 7 26.49 5.79 8.90
CA PRO A 7 26.56 4.68 9.83
C PRO A 7 25.61 3.57 9.36
N PRO A 8 26.02 2.29 9.46
CA PRO A 8 25.17 1.18 9.06
C PRO A 8 23.85 1.28 9.79
N ARG A 9 22.74 1.32 9.04
CA ARG A 9 21.40 1.32 9.62
C ARG A 9 21.24 0.06 10.48
N PRO A 10 20.63 0.17 11.67
CA PRO A 10 20.36 -1.01 12.48
C PRO A 10 19.53 -2.01 11.66
N PRO A 11 19.82 -3.31 11.76
CA PRO A 11 19.07 -4.33 11.04
C PRO A 11 17.60 -4.28 11.48
N LYS A 12 16.70 -4.17 10.50
CA LYS A 12 15.25 -4.22 10.69
C LYS A 12 14.81 -5.69 10.73
N ASP A 13 13.79 -6.00 11.54
CA ASP A 13 13.18 -7.33 11.50
C ASP A 13 12.65 -7.58 10.07
N PRO A 14 12.99 -8.71 9.42
CA PRO A 14 12.51 -9.02 8.08
C PRO A 14 11.00 -8.95 7.93
N ARG A 15 10.23 -9.23 9.00
CA ARG A 15 8.77 -9.21 9.00
C ARG A 15 8.17 -7.80 8.93
N GLU A 16 8.98 -6.77 9.15
CA GLU A 16 8.58 -5.37 9.10
C GLU A 16 9.02 -4.68 7.80
N LEU A 17 9.76 -5.36 6.92
CA LEU A 17 10.14 -4.82 5.62
C LEU A 17 8.92 -4.73 4.70
N ARG A 18 8.60 -3.55 4.17
CA ARG A 18 7.46 -3.37 3.25
C ARG A 18 7.97 -3.00 1.87
N ILE A 19 7.59 -3.80 0.86
CA ILE A 19 7.92 -3.61 -0.54
C ILE A 19 6.63 -3.36 -1.32
N LEU A 20 6.61 -2.31 -2.15
CA LEU A 20 5.50 -1.98 -3.03
C LEU A 20 5.91 -2.00 -4.51
N ASP A 21 5.09 -2.61 -5.34
CA ASP A 21 5.02 -2.32 -6.77
C ASP A 21 3.68 -1.62 -7.10
N PRO A 22 3.70 -0.31 -7.41
CA PRO A 22 2.48 0.49 -7.55
C PRO A 22 1.78 0.33 -8.92
N ALA A 23 2.37 -0.43 -9.84
CA ALA A 23 1.83 -0.77 -11.16
C ALA A 23 2.34 -2.17 -11.54
N CYS A 24 1.91 -3.17 -10.78
CA CYS A 24 2.63 -4.44 -10.68
C CYS A 24 2.50 -5.35 -11.90
N GLY A 25 1.50 -5.14 -12.76
CA GLY A 25 1.26 -5.98 -13.92
C GLY A 25 1.14 -7.45 -13.52
N SER A 26 1.97 -8.31 -14.11
CA SER A 26 2.05 -9.75 -13.77
C SER A 26 2.86 -10.05 -12.51
N GLY A 27 3.39 -9.05 -11.81
CA GLY A 27 4.11 -9.18 -10.55
C GLY A 27 5.57 -9.60 -10.68
N HIS A 28 6.22 -9.39 -11.83
CA HIS A 28 7.58 -9.88 -12.08
C HIS A 28 8.60 -9.38 -11.04
N PHE A 29 8.54 -8.11 -10.66
CA PHE A 29 9.40 -7.57 -9.60
C PHE A 29 9.09 -8.16 -8.22
N LEU A 30 7.81 -8.35 -7.91
CA LEU A 30 7.38 -8.95 -6.64
C LEU A 30 7.83 -10.41 -6.53
N LEU A 31 7.85 -11.16 -7.64
CA LEU A 31 8.39 -12.53 -7.67
C LEU A 31 9.89 -12.56 -7.36
N TYR A 32 10.66 -11.62 -7.92
CA TYR A 32 12.09 -11.50 -7.60
C TYR A 32 12.30 -11.09 -6.13
N ALA A 33 11.51 -10.11 -5.66
CA ALA A 33 11.55 -9.66 -4.27
C ALA A 33 11.17 -10.78 -3.29
N PHE A 34 10.25 -11.67 -3.67
CA PHE A 34 9.89 -12.86 -2.88
C PHE A 34 11.11 -13.77 -2.64
N ASP A 35 11.85 -14.09 -3.70
CA ASP A 35 13.01 -14.98 -3.61
C ASP A 35 14.13 -14.33 -2.78
N LEU A 36 14.33 -13.01 -2.91
CA LEU A 36 15.27 -12.26 -2.08
C LEU A 36 14.85 -12.22 -0.61
N LEU A 37 13.56 -12.02 -0.33
CA LEU A 37 13.04 -12.03 1.04
C LEU A 37 13.18 -13.40 1.70
N LEU A 38 13.02 -14.50 0.97
CA LEU A 38 13.32 -15.83 1.52
C LEU A 38 14.77 -15.93 1.99
N THR A 39 15.70 -15.41 1.18
CA THR A 39 17.13 -15.35 1.55
C THR A 39 17.33 -14.50 2.80
N ILE A 40 16.69 -13.32 2.88
CA ILE A 40 16.76 -12.44 4.05
C ILE A 40 16.21 -13.11 5.31
N TYR A 41 15.07 -13.82 5.21
CA TYR A 41 14.48 -14.55 6.34
C TYR A 41 15.40 -15.68 6.80
N GLU A 42 16.00 -16.41 5.86
CA GLU A 42 16.97 -17.48 6.17
C GLU A 42 18.20 -16.94 6.90
N GLU A 43 18.77 -15.82 6.44
CA GLU A 43 19.92 -15.19 7.07
C GLU A 43 19.58 -14.63 8.46
N ALA A 44 18.38 -14.09 8.64
CA ALA A 44 17.97 -13.46 9.90
C ALA A 44 17.56 -14.47 10.98
N PHE A 45 16.85 -15.54 10.62
CA PHE A 45 16.30 -16.51 11.56
C PHE A 45 17.07 -17.83 11.61
N GLY A 46 18.00 -18.04 10.68
CA GLY A 46 18.79 -19.27 10.54
C GLY A 46 17.99 -20.40 9.89
N THR A 47 18.62 -21.57 9.77
CA THR A 47 18.03 -22.77 9.17
C THR A 47 17.71 -23.84 10.21
N GLY A 48 16.69 -24.66 9.92
CA GLY A 48 16.35 -25.84 10.72
C GLY A 48 15.32 -25.60 11.83
N ALA A 49 15.25 -26.54 12.77
CA ALA A 49 14.18 -26.62 13.77
C ALA A 49 14.24 -25.52 14.86
N THR A 50 15.32 -24.75 14.92
CA THR A 50 15.52 -23.66 15.90
C THR A 50 15.18 -22.28 15.36
N ALA A 51 14.86 -22.17 14.07
CA ALA A 51 14.45 -20.90 13.47
C ALA A 51 13.06 -20.49 13.99
N ASP A 52 12.93 -19.22 14.38
CA ASP A 52 11.67 -18.61 14.84
C ASP A 52 11.44 -17.30 14.07
N PRO A 53 10.47 -17.24 13.14
CA PRO A 53 9.49 -18.29 12.81
C PRO A 53 10.11 -19.48 12.06
N PRO A 54 9.47 -20.67 12.10
CA PRO A 54 9.89 -21.83 11.33
C PRO A 54 9.94 -21.57 9.82
N PRO A 55 10.83 -22.23 9.05
CA PRO A 55 10.96 -22.03 7.61
C PRO A 55 9.67 -22.26 6.80
N ALA A 56 8.80 -23.14 7.30
CA ALA A 56 7.49 -23.41 6.70
C ALA A 56 6.56 -22.18 6.68
N ASP A 57 6.76 -21.22 7.59
CA ASP A 57 5.89 -20.06 7.75
C ASP A 57 6.36 -18.86 6.91
N TRP A 58 7.64 -18.82 6.51
CA TRP A 58 8.22 -17.67 5.79
C TRP A 58 7.47 -17.31 4.51
N PRO A 59 7.11 -18.26 3.61
CA PRO A 59 6.37 -17.94 2.39
C PRO A 59 5.04 -17.22 2.66
N GLY A 60 4.29 -17.66 3.68
CA GLY A 60 3.03 -17.04 4.08
C GLY A 60 3.24 -15.65 4.66
N LEU A 61 4.24 -15.50 5.54
CA LEU A 61 4.60 -14.21 6.14
C LEU A 61 5.04 -13.18 5.08
N ILE A 62 5.84 -13.60 4.09
CA ILE A 62 6.30 -12.75 3.00
C ILE A 62 5.13 -12.19 2.20
N LEU A 63 4.17 -13.05 1.82
CA LEU A 63 2.99 -12.61 1.07
C LEU A 63 2.03 -11.75 1.89
N ALA A 64 1.93 -12.00 3.20
CA ALA A 64 1.00 -11.29 4.07
C ALA A 64 1.54 -9.96 4.61
N ARG A 65 2.86 -9.82 4.78
CA ARG A 65 3.47 -8.68 5.48
C ARG A 65 4.43 -7.87 4.63
N ASN A 66 5.12 -8.51 3.67
CA ASN A 66 6.23 -7.86 2.96
C ASN A 66 5.84 -7.33 1.59
N LEU A 67 5.16 -8.14 0.77
CA LEU A 67 4.93 -7.82 -0.64
C LEU A 67 3.56 -7.19 -0.87
N HIS A 68 3.56 -6.03 -1.53
CA HIS A 68 2.38 -5.25 -1.85
C HIS A 68 2.40 -4.89 -3.34
N GLY A 69 1.26 -5.03 -4.00
CA GLY A 69 1.13 -4.77 -5.44
C GLY A 69 -0.19 -4.14 -5.79
N ILE A 70 -0.15 -3.19 -6.72
CA ILE A 70 -1.35 -2.47 -7.19
C ILE A 70 -1.36 -2.53 -8.71
N ASP A 71 -2.51 -2.86 -9.28
CA ASP A 71 -2.77 -2.69 -10.71
C ASP A 71 -4.19 -2.20 -10.97
N ILE A 72 -4.42 -1.56 -12.11
CA ILE A 72 -5.76 -1.15 -12.54
C ILE A 72 -6.45 -2.25 -13.37
N ASP A 73 -5.69 -3.18 -13.96
CA ASP A 73 -6.25 -4.33 -14.69
C ASP A 73 -6.46 -5.50 -13.72
N PRO A 74 -7.71 -5.91 -13.45
CA PRO A 74 -7.99 -7.02 -12.53
C PRO A 74 -7.37 -8.34 -13.00
N ARG A 75 -7.17 -8.53 -14.31
CA ARG A 75 -6.52 -9.74 -14.84
C ARG A 75 -5.03 -9.76 -14.50
N ALA A 76 -4.37 -8.62 -14.58
CA ALA A 76 -2.96 -8.50 -14.24
C ALA A 76 -2.75 -8.79 -12.75
N ALA A 77 -3.54 -8.15 -11.89
CA ALA A 77 -3.56 -8.39 -10.45
C ALA A 77 -3.82 -9.87 -10.10
N GLN A 78 -4.78 -10.53 -10.77
CA GLN A 78 -5.04 -11.96 -10.59
C GLN A 78 -3.85 -12.84 -10.99
N ILE A 79 -3.19 -12.53 -12.12
CA ILE A 79 -1.99 -13.23 -12.56
C ILE A 79 -0.85 -13.06 -11.55
N ALA A 80 -0.62 -11.84 -11.06
CA ALA A 80 0.40 -11.55 -10.04
C ALA A 80 0.13 -12.31 -8.74
N ALA A 81 -1.10 -12.28 -8.23
CA ALA A 81 -1.49 -12.99 -7.02
C ALA A 81 -1.30 -14.50 -7.15
N LEU A 82 -1.73 -15.09 -8.28
CA LEU A 82 -1.56 -16.52 -8.55
C LEU A 82 -0.07 -16.89 -8.70
N ALA A 83 0.72 -16.08 -9.41
CA ALA A 83 2.15 -16.33 -9.60
C ALA A 83 2.91 -16.31 -8.26
N LEU A 84 2.61 -15.33 -7.40
CA LEU A 84 3.17 -15.25 -6.05
C LEU A 84 2.77 -16.45 -5.20
N TRP A 85 1.49 -16.85 -5.25
CA TRP A 85 1.05 -18.07 -4.56
C TRP A 85 1.79 -19.31 -5.05
N MET A 86 1.96 -19.46 -6.38
CA MET A 86 2.73 -20.57 -6.96
C MET A 86 4.20 -20.55 -6.53
N ARG A 87 4.82 -19.36 -6.43
CA ARG A 87 6.19 -19.19 -5.93
C ARG A 87 6.31 -19.60 -4.47
N ALA A 88 5.36 -19.22 -3.63
CA ALA A 88 5.29 -19.68 -2.24
C ALA A 88 5.10 -21.20 -2.13
N GLN A 89 4.21 -21.79 -2.94
CA GLN A 89 4.04 -23.25 -2.99
C GLN A 89 5.31 -23.98 -3.44
N ARG A 90 6.10 -23.37 -4.33
CA ARG A 90 7.39 -23.91 -4.75
C ARG A 90 8.39 -23.90 -3.60
N ALA A 91 8.53 -22.79 -2.88
CA ALA A 91 9.41 -22.70 -1.72
C ALA A 91 9.08 -23.77 -0.66
N LEU A 92 7.78 -23.99 -0.36
CA LEU A 92 7.36 -25.06 0.55
C LEU A 92 7.68 -26.47 0.02
N THR A 93 7.64 -26.66 -1.30
CA THR A 93 8.04 -27.92 -1.94
C THR A 93 9.54 -28.15 -1.79
N ASP A 94 10.35 -27.10 -1.94
CA ASP A 94 11.80 -27.16 -1.81
C ASP A 94 12.24 -27.44 -0.36
N LEU A 95 11.41 -27.06 0.63
CA LEU A 95 11.55 -27.49 2.04
C LEU A 95 11.13 -28.95 2.29
N GLY A 96 10.65 -29.67 1.28
CA GLY A 96 10.22 -31.06 1.39
C GLY A 96 8.81 -31.27 1.95
N LEU A 97 7.99 -30.22 2.08
CA LEU A 97 6.66 -30.32 2.66
C LEU A 97 5.61 -30.84 1.66
N GLY A 98 4.93 -31.92 2.06
CA GLY A 98 3.78 -32.46 1.34
C GLY A 98 2.59 -31.51 1.40
N ARG A 99 1.65 -31.62 0.45
CA ARG A 99 0.49 -30.70 0.35
C ARG A 99 -0.35 -30.59 1.64
N ALA A 100 -0.45 -31.68 2.40
CA ALA A 100 -1.23 -31.72 3.64
C ALA A 100 -0.54 -31.03 4.83
N GLU A 101 0.78 -30.86 4.77
CA GLU A 101 1.60 -30.28 5.83
C GLU A 101 1.83 -28.77 5.63
N ARG A 102 1.43 -28.24 4.48
CA ARG A 102 1.66 -26.84 4.12
C ARG A 102 0.74 -25.92 4.92
N PRO A 103 1.28 -24.86 5.54
CA PRO A 103 0.46 -23.80 6.10
C PRO A 103 -0.49 -23.21 5.05
N ARG A 104 -1.67 -22.79 5.49
CA ARG A 104 -2.61 -22.09 4.61
C ARG A 104 -2.10 -20.68 4.36
N ILE A 105 -2.02 -20.32 3.09
CA ILE A 105 -1.75 -18.95 2.65
C ILE A 105 -3.12 -18.28 2.50
N GLU A 106 -3.46 -17.40 3.45
CA GLU A 106 -4.80 -16.80 3.52
C GLU A 106 -4.93 -15.52 2.69
N ARG A 107 -3.81 -14.83 2.41
CA ARG A 107 -3.84 -13.51 1.79
C ARG A 107 -2.58 -13.21 0.98
N THR A 108 -2.77 -12.46 -0.10
CA THR A 108 -1.75 -11.68 -0.80
C THR A 108 -2.15 -10.22 -0.76
N ASN A 109 -1.20 -9.28 -0.63
CA ASN A 109 -1.50 -7.85 -0.72
C ASN A 109 -1.43 -7.33 -2.16
N ILE A 110 -2.00 -8.08 -3.10
CA ILE A 110 -2.21 -7.62 -4.47
C ILE A 110 -3.64 -7.12 -4.58
N VAL A 111 -3.80 -5.83 -4.92
CA VAL A 111 -5.10 -5.15 -4.95
C VAL A 111 -5.34 -4.56 -6.32
N VAL A 112 -6.59 -4.58 -6.75
CA VAL A 112 -7.03 -3.86 -7.94
C VAL A 112 -7.44 -2.46 -7.53
N ALA A 113 -6.90 -1.45 -8.19
CA ALA A 113 -7.31 -0.06 -8.01
C ALA A 113 -8.59 0.18 -8.81
N GLU A 114 -9.72 -0.27 -8.29
CA GLU A 114 -11.03 -0.09 -8.90
C GLU A 114 -11.91 0.88 -8.09
N PRO A 115 -12.84 1.59 -8.74
CA PRO A 115 -13.82 2.38 -8.01
C PRO A 115 -14.63 1.50 -7.06
N MET A 116 -14.91 2.01 -5.86
CA MET A 116 -15.87 1.34 -4.97
C MET A 116 -17.25 1.25 -5.63
N PRO A 117 -18.06 0.23 -5.26
CA PRO A 117 -19.33 -0.02 -5.92
C PRO A 117 -20.27 1.19 -5.82
N GLY A 118 -20.77 1.63 -6.97
CA GLY A 118 -21.59 2.84 -7.11
C GLY A 118 -23.08 2.66 -6.81
N ASP A 119 -23.48 1.53 -6.23
CA ASP A 119 -24.87 1.25 -5.90
C ASP A 119 -25.28 2.03 -4.64
N SER A 120 -25.87 3.21 -4.85
CA SER A 120 -26.22 4.11 -3.75
C SER A 120 -27.24 3.51 -2.79
N GLU A 121 -28.09 2.58 -3.25
CA GLU A 121 -29.06 1.90 -2.40
C GLU A 121 -28.37 0.91 -1.47
N LEU A 122 -27.48 0.08 -2.01
CA LEU A 122 -26.71 -0.87 -1.20
C LEU A 122 -25.71 -0.16 -0.28
N LEU A 123 -25.13 0.96 -0.72
CA LEU A 123 -24.29 1.78 0.15
C LEU A 123 -25.10 2.36 1.32
N ALA A 124 -26.27 2.94 1.04
CA ALA A 124 -27.13 3.47 2.10
C ALA A 124 -27.57 2.37 3.07
N GLU A 125 -27.92 1.19 2.55
CA GLU A 125 -28.24 0.02 3.36
C GLU A 125 -27.05 -0.40 4.23
N PHE A 126 -25.87 -0.58 3.64
CA PHE A 126 -24.65 -0.97 4.35
C PHE A 126 -24.29 0.04 5.45
N LEU A 127 -24.39 1.34 5.19
CA LEU A 127 -24.11 2.40 6.17
C LEU A 127 -24.99 2.28 7.42
N THR A 128 -26.21 1.75 7.33
CA THR A 128 -27.06 1.49 8.52
C THR A 128 -26.49 0.43 9.47
N THR A 129 -25.61 -0.44 8.95
CA THR A 129 -24.94 -1.51 9.70
C THR A 129 -23.56 -1.09 10.25
N VAL A 130 -23.05 0.04 9.79
CA VAL A 130 -21.73 0.58 10.18
C VAL A 130 -21.90 1.52 11.37
N ASP A 131 -20.92 1.49 12.28
CA ASP A 131 -20.82 2.45 13.39
C ASP A 131 -21.00 3.89 12.87
N PRO A 132 -21.94 4.68 13.42
CA PRO A 132 -22.18 6.06 13.00
C PRO A 132 -20.93 6.94 12.94
N ARG A 133 -19.91 6.64 13.75
CA ARG A 133 -18.63 7.36 13.76
C ARG A 133 -17.79 7.10 12.50
N LEU A 134 -17.95 5.94 11.87
CA LEU A 134 -17.21 5.54 10.67
C LEU A 134 -17.99 5.82 9.37
N GLN A 135 -19.30 6.05 9.42
CA GLN A 135 -20.11 6.34 8.23
C GLN A 135 -19.57 7.50 7.37
N PRO A 136 -19.12 8.65 7.93
CA PRO A 136 -18.55 9.72 7.11
C PRO A 136 -17.28 9.31 6.38
N LEU A 137 -16.46 8.45 7.00
CA LEU A 137 -15.24 7.91 6.41
C LEU A 137 -15.57 7.02 5.21
N VAL A 138 -16.55 6.12 5.36
CA VAL A 138 -17.02 5.25 4.27
C VAL A 138 -17.56 6.07 3.09
N SER A 139 -18.45 7.03 3.35
CA SER A 139 -19.01 7.89 2.29
C SER A 139 -17.91 8.67 1.56
N LYS A 140 -16.94 9.21 2.30
CA LYS A 140 -15.82 9.94 1.71
C LYS A 140 -14.90 9.03 0.89
N ALA A 141 -14.67 7.79 1.33
CA ALA A 141 -13.90 6.78 0.60
C ALA A 141 -14.55 6.44 -0.74
N VAL A 142 -15.86 6.19 -0.76
CA VAL A 142 -16.59 5.92 -2.01
C VAL A 142 -16.47 7.10 -2.98
N ASP A 143 -16.61 8.33 -2.49
CA ASP A 143 -16.48 9.52 -3.32
C ASP A 143 -15.07 9.73 -3.88
N ALA A 144 -14.03 9.50 -3.06
CA ALA A 144 -12.64 9.66 -3.47
C ALA A 144 -12.19 8.58 -4.47
N MET A 145 -12.73 7.36 -4.35
CA MET A 145 -12.38 6.20 -5.18
C MET A 145 -12.91 6.26 -6.62
N LYS A 146 -13.76 7.24 -6.98
CA LYS A 146 -14.36 7.34 -8.33
C LYS A 146 -13.35 7.32 -9.48
N LEU A 147 -12.13 7.79 -9.25
CA LEU A 147 -11.06 7.81 -10.26
C LEU A 147 -10.02 6.69 -10.09
N ALA A 148 -10.21 5.74 -9.17
CA ALA A 148 -9.23 4.70 -8.89
C ALA A 148 -8.90 3.85 -10.13
N GLY A 149 -9.92 3.43 -10.89
CA GLY A 149 -9.75 2.65 -12.13
C GLY A 149 -8.99 3.36 -13.26
N GLU A 150 -8.78 4.67 -13.14
CA GLU A 150 -8.11 5.49 -14.16
C GLU A 150 -6.77 6.04 -13.68
N ALA A 151 -6.69 6.45 -12.42
CA ALA A 151 -5.48 7.00 -11.82
C ALA A 151 -4.61 5.94 -11.12
N GLY A 152 -5.17 4.80 -10.77
CA GLY A 152 -4.49 3.76 -10.00
C GLY A 152 -3.91 4.30 -8.69
N SER A 153 -2.70 3.87 -8.37
CA SER A 153 -1.90 4.31 -7.21
C SER A 153 -1.48 5.79 -7.24
N LEU A 154 -1.69 6.50 -8.36
CA LEU A 154 -1.50 7.96 -8.41
C LEU A 154 -2.62 8.71 -7.67
N LEU A 155 -3.75 8.05 -7.37
CA LEU A 155 -4.80 8.63 -6.56
C LEU A 155 -4.32 8.80 -5.10
N LYS A 156 -4.13 10.04 -4.67
CA LYS A 156 -3.76 10.44 -3.29
C LYS A 156 -4.97 10.39 -2.35
N ILE A 157 -5.60 9.22 -2.24
CA ILE A 157 -6.83 9.04 -1.48
C ILE A 157 -6.64 9.30 0.02
N GLU A 158 -5.47 8.99 0.56
CA GLU A 158 -5.13 9.24 1.95
C GLU A 158 -5.27 10.72 2.34
N ALA A 159 -4.90 11.64 1.43
CA ALA A 159 -5.05 13.07 1.65
C ALA A 159 -6.54 13.52 1.66
N ASP A 160 -7.39 12.85 0.89
CA ASP A 160 -8.83 13.11 0.88
C ASP A 160 -9.54 12.56 2.13
N LEU A 161 -8.98 11.49 2.72
CA LEU A 161 -9.53 10.81 3.89
C LEU A 161 -9.03 11.35 5.23
N GLU A 162 -7.88 12.00 5.28
CA GLU A 162 -7.26 12.54 6.51
C GLU A 162 -8.26 13.32 7.40
N LYS A 163 -9.05 14.21 6.79
CA LYS A 163 -10.06 14.99 7.52
C LYS A 163 -11.20 14.13 8.06
N ALA A 164 -11.66 13.14 7.29
CA ALA A 164 -12.72 12.24 7.70
C ALA A 164 -12.24 11.29 8.81
N LEU A 165 -11.01 10.83 8.70
CA LEU A 165 -10.34 10.00 9.70
C LEU A 165 -10.17 10.76 11.02
N GLY A 166 -9.62 11.97 10.99
CA GLY A 166 -9.51 12.82 12.19
C GLY A 166 -10.88 13.22 12.77
N GLY A 167 -11.92 13.29 11.96
CA GLY A 167 -13.31 13.44 12.42
C GLY A 167 -13.80 12.21 13.18
N ALA A 168 -13.63 11.02 12.60
CA ALA A 168 -14.01 9.74 13.20
C ALA A 168 -13.23 9.46 14.50
N MET A 169 -11.92 9.75 14.52
CA MET A 169 -11.07 9.66 15.71
C MET A 169 -11.58 10.52 16.86
N ARG A 170 -11.89 11.80 16.58
CA ARG A 170 -12.45 12.71 17.59
C ARG A 170 -13.81 12.24 18.11
N ALA A 171 -14.66 11.70 17.23
CA ALA A 171 -15.95 11.13 17.62
C ALA A 171 -15.81 9.82 18.42
N ALA A 172 -14.68 9.13 18.31
CA ALA A 172 -14.37 7.91 19.05
C ALA A 172 -13.69 8.16 20.41
N MET A 173 -13.34 9.41 20.75
CA MET A 173 -12.78 9.76 22.05
C MET A 173 -13.79 9.49 23.18
N VAL A 174 -13.32 8.85 24.25
CA VAL A 174 -14.14 8.57 25.44
C VAL A 174 -13.67 9.46 26.59
N PRO A 175 -14.60 10.07 27.36
CA PRO A 175 -14.25 10.76 28.58
C PRO A 175 -13.67 9.78 29.60
N ARG A 176 -12.46 10.05 30.08
CA ARG A 176 -11.81 9.35 31.17
C ARG A 176 -11.76 10.26 32.39
N ALA A 177 -12.30 9.76 33.49
CA ALA A 177 -12.19 10.42 34.78
C ALA A 177 -10.82 10.10 35.40
N GLU A 178 -9.94 11.08 35.47
CA GLU A 178 -8.65 10.95 36.16
C GLU A 178 -8.69 11.68 37.50
N ILE A 179 -8.18 11.00 38.54
CA ILE A 179 -8.04 11.61 39.87
C ILE A 179 -6.77 12.46 39.83
N VAL A 180 -6.94 13.78 39.91
CA VAL A 180 -5.85 14.76 39.85
C VAL A 180 -5.44 15.27 41.23
N GLY A 181 -6.19 14.89 42.27
CA GLY A 181 -5.87 15.24 43.64
C GLY A 181 -6.93 14.76 44.64
N GLN A 182 -6.74 15.12 45.91
CA GLN A 182 -7.71 14.94 46.98
C GLN A 182 -7.79 16.24 47.80
N THR A 183 -8.99 16.64 48.21
CA THR A 183 -9.17 17.74 49.18
C THR A 183 -8.77 17.28 50.59
N GLU A 184 -8.50 18.23 51.50
CA GLU A 184 -8.18 17.94 52.91
C GLU A 184 -9.24 17.08 53.62
N ASP A 185 -10.51 17.19 53.19
CA ASP A 185 -11.63 16.37 53.68
C ASP A 185 -11.71 14.95 53.04
N GLY A 186 -10.71 14.54 52.26
CA GLY A 186 -10.62 13.22 51.62
C GLY A 186 -11.44 13.02 50.34
N ARG A 187 -12.08 14.06 49.79
CA ARG A 187 -12.81 13.95 48.51
C ARG A 187 -11.84 13.96 47.35
N GLN A 188 -11.98 13.01 46.43
CA GLN A 188 -11.18 12.96 45.20
C GLN A 188 -11.58 14.08 44.25
N ILE A 189 -10.57 14.82 43.77
CA ILE A 189 -10.72 15.78 42.69
C ILE A 189 -10.54 15.02 41.38
N VAL A 190 -11.64 14.86 40.66
CA VAL A 190 -11.68 14.13 39.39
C VAL A 190 -11.76 15.13 38.26
N GLN A 191 -10.83 15.07 37.32
CA GLN A 191 -10.88 15.83 36.08
C GLN A 191 -11.21 14.88 34.93
N ALA A 192 -12.18 15.26 34.12
CA ALA A 192 -12.48 14.56 32.89
C ALA A 192 -11.41 14.95 31.85
N THR A 193 -10.58 13.99 31.46
CA THR A 193 -9.70 14.08 30.30
C THR A 193 -10.30 13.26 29.16
N LEU A 194 -10.08 13.67 27.90
CA LEU A 194 -10.47 12.86 26.75
C LEU A 194 -9.31 11.89 26.46
N SER A 195 -9.56 10.59 26.55
CA SER A 195 -8.57 9.58 26.13
C SER A 195 -9.02 8.88 24.86
N MET A 196 -8.10 8.69 23.93
CA MET A 196 -8.30 7.83 22.76
C MET A 196 -8.35 6.36 23.21
N ILE A 197 -9.21 5.56 22.57
CA ILE A 197 -9.17 4.10 22.71
C ILE A 197 -7.94 3.53 21.98
N ALA A 198 -7.53 4.16 20.87
CA ALA A 198 -6.35 3.80 20.08
C ALA A 198 -5.11 4.62 20.50
N SER A 199 -3.94 3.98 20.47
CA SER A 199 -2.65 4.60 20.83
C SER A 199 -2.08 5.55 19.78
N SER A 200 -2.51 5.42 18.52
CA SER A 200 -2.10 6.26 17.39
C SER A 200 -3.19 6.37 16.32
N GLU A 201 -2.96 7.21 15.32
CA GLU A 201 -3.82 7.29 14.11
C GLU A 201 -3.75 6.03 13.28
N GLU A 202 -2.56 5.42 13.15
CA GLU A 202 -2.36 4.14 12.48
C GLU A 202 -3.15 3.02 13.18
N ASP A 203 -3.06 2.94 14.52
CA ASP A 203 -3.83 1.96 15.30
C ASP A 203 -5.35 2.15 15.15
N PHE A 204 -5.81 3.40 15.09
CA PHE A 204 -7.22 3.69 14.88
C PHE A 204 -7.66 3.29 13.46
N TRP A 205 -6.86 3.59 12.45
CA TRP A 205 -7.12 3.19 11.07
C TRP A 205 -7.22 1.68 10.95
N ASP A 206 -6.27 0.93 11.50
CA ASP A 206 -6.26 -0.53 11.45
C ASP A 206 -7.50 -1.14 12.13
N GLN A 207 -7.90 -0.61 13.29
CA GLN A 207 -9.11 -1.03 13.99
C GLN A 207 -10.38 -0.67 13.20
N ALA A 208 -10.45 0.54 12.65
CA ALA A 208 -11.58 0.99 11.84
C ALA A 208 -11.72 0.14 10.57
N GLN A 209 -10.61 -0.11 9.89
CA GLN A 209 -10.56 -0.95 8.70
C GLN A 209 -10.99 -2.39 9.01
N ALA A 210 -10.44 -3.01 10.07
CA ALA A 210 -10.82 -4.37 10.47
C ALA A 210 -12.33 -4.46 10.78
N THR A 211 -12.86 -3.46 11.48
CA THR A 211 -14.30 -3.36 11.79
C THR A 211 -15.13 -3.23 10.52
N LEU A 212 -14.73 -2.36 9.58
CA LEU A 212 -15.44 -2.17 8.31
C LEU A 212 -15.42 -3.42 7.45
N LEU A 213 -14.28 -4.10 7.33
CA LEU A 213 -14.16 -5.36 6.60
C LEU A 213 -15.03 -6.47 7.22
N ALA A 214 -15.08 -6.57 8.54
CA ALA A 214 -15.96 -7.50 9.24
C ALA A 214 -17.44 -7.18 8.98
N SER A 215 -17.83 -5.90 9.02
CA SER A 215 -19.18 -5.46 8.69
C SER A 215 -19.56 -5.75 7.23
N LEU A 216 -18.64 -5.56 6.28
CA LEU A 216 -18.85 -5.90 4.87
C LEU A 216 -19.05 -7.40 4.69
N ALA A 217 -18.21 -8.22 5.31
CA ALA A 217 -18.35 -9.68 5.26
C ALA A 217 -19.69 -10.14 5.83
N ALA A 218 -20.11 -9.58 6.98
CA ALA A 218 -21.41 -9.87 7.58
C ALA A 218 -22.57 -9.42 6.68
N TYR A 219 -22.47 -8.24 6.06
CA TYR A 219 -23.47 -7.71 5.13
C TYR A 219 -23.62 -8.58 3.88
N GLY A 220 -22.50 -9.01 3.28
CA GLY A 220 -22.48 -9.92 2.13
C GLY A 220 -23.02 -11.31 2.45
N ALA A 221 -22.84 -11.80 3.68
CA ALA A 221 -23.37 -13.10 4.11
C ALA A 221 -24.90 -13.10 4.34
N GLN A 222 -25.56 -11.93 4.36
CA GLN A 222 -26.99 -11.84 4.56
C GLN A 222 -27.78 -12.16 3.28
N ALA A 223 -28.83 -12.96 3.45
CA ALA A 223 -29.84 -13.36 2.46
C ALA A 223 -29.39 -14.35 1.37
N ALA A 224 -30.34 -15.20 0.95
CA ALA A 224 -30.21 -16.15 -0.15
C ALA A 224 -30.89 -15.63 -1.42
N GLY A 225 -30.51 -16.17 -2.59
CA GLY A 225 -31.09 -15.78 -3.89
C GLY A 225 -30.44 -14.54 -4.51
N ALA A 226 -31.13 -13.90 -5.47
CA ALA A 226 -30.59 -12.81 -6.30
C ALA A 226 -30.17 -11.57 -5.48
N THR A 227 -30.93 -11.21 -4.44
CA THR A 227 -30.59 -10.11 -3.53
C THR A 227 -29.30 -10.40 -2.75
N GLY A 228 -29.12 -11.66 -2.32
CA GLY A 228 -27.89 -12.11 -1.65
C GLY A 228 -26.67 -12.11 -2.57
N LEU A 229 -26.85 -12.31 -3.89
CA LEU A 229 -25.75 -12.18 -4.84
C LEU A 229 -25.31 -10.71 -4.99
N ARG A 230 -26.27 -9.79 -5.13
CA ARG A 230 -26.00 -8.36 -5.29
C ARG A 230 -25.25 -7.78 -4.09
N ARG A 231 -25.63 -8.17 -2.87
CA ARG A 231 -24.91 -7.79 -1.62
C ARG A 231 -23.51 -8.37 -1.54
N ARG A 232 -23.30 -9.61 -1.98
CA ARG A 232 -21.97 -10.24 -2.00
C ARG A 232 -21.00 -9.53 -2.93
N LEU A 233 -21.45 -9.19 -4.14
CA LEU A 233 -20.65 -8.42 -5.09
C LEU A 233 -20.30 -7.05 -4.51
N PHE A 234 -21.29 -6.32 -4.00
CA PHE A 234 -21.05 -5.05 -3.31
C PHE A 234 -20.04 -5.17 -2.16
N ALA A 235 -20.19 -6.18 -1.30
CA ALA A 235 -19.30 -6.39 -0.16
C ALA A 235 -17.86 -6.71 -0.60
N GLN A 236 -17.71 -7.50 -1.66
CA GLN A 236 -16.42 -7.84 -2.24
C GLN A 236 -15.74 -6.61 -2.85
N ASP A 237 -16.42 -5.87 -3.73
CA ASP A 237 -15.89 -4.69 -4.39
C ASP A 237 -15.50 -3.60 -3.36
N ALA A 238 -16.32 -3.42 -2.33
CA ALA A 238 -16.02 -2.49 -1.24
C ALA A 238 -14.80 -2.94 -0.41
N ALA A 239 -14.66 -4.25 -0.14
CA ALA A 239 -13.51 -4.79 0.58
C ALA A 239 -12.20 -4.60 -0.20
N GLU A 240 -12.23 -4.80 -1.53
CA GLU A 240 -11.10 -4.51 -2.41
C GLU A 240 -10.74 -3.02 -2.40
N GLY A 241 -11.75 -2.13 -2.45
CA GLY A 241 -11.53 -0.69 -2.32
C GLY A 241 -10.86 -0.29 -1.00
N PHE A 242 -11.27 -0.88 0.13
CA PHE A 242 -10.63 -0.64 1.43
C PHE A 242 -9.22 -1.22 1.51
N ALA A 243 -8.96 -2.37 0.87
CA ALA A 243 -7.62 -2.93 0.76
C ALA A 243 -6.68 -1.98 -0.01
N PHE A 244 -7.15 -1.39 -1.12
CA PHE A 244 -6.40 -0.37 -1.86
C PHE A 244 -6.08 0.86 -1.00
N ILE A 245 -7.07 1.39 -0.29
CA ILE A 245 -6.86 2.55 0.61
C ILE A 245 -5.81 2.22 1.67
N ALA A 246 -5.87 1.03 2.25
CA ALA A 246 -4.91 0.59 3.27
C ALA A 246 -3.48 0.52 2.74
N LEU A 247 -3.28 0.15 1.47
CA LEU A 247 -1.94 0.20 0.86
C LEU A 247 -1.47 1.63 0.63
N MET A 248 -2.38 2.56 0.33
CA MET A 248 -2.06 3.97 0.11
C MET A 248 -1.84 4.76 1.41
N HIS A 249 -2.32 4.26 2.54
CA HIS A 249 -2.07 4.82 3.86
C HIS A 249 -0.74 4.35 4.47
N GLN A 250 -0.08 3.36 3.86
CA GLN A 250 1.20 2.82 4.33
C GLN A 250 2.40 3.51 3.70
N THR A 251 3.53 3.38 4.40
CA THR A 251 4.87 3.72 3.95
C THR A 251 5.71 2.46 3.74
N TYR A 252 6.71 2.55 2.87
CA TYR A 252 7.46 1.41 2.35
C TYR A 252 8.97 1.59 2.46
N ASP A 253 9.68 0.49 2.73
CA ASP A 253 11.15 0.43 2.73
C ASP A 253 11.71 0.33 1.30
N VAL A 254 10.93 -0.24 0.39
CA VAL A 254 11.27 -0.34 -1.02
C VAL A 254 10.03 -0.08 -1.88
N VAL A 255 10.17 0.76 -2.90
CA VAL A 255 9.21 0.82 -4.01
C VAL A 255 9.93 0.40 -5.28
N LEU A 256 9.42 -0.60 -5.99
CA LEU A 256 10.05 -1.16 -7.19
C LEU A 256 9.04 -1.19 -8.33
N MET A 257 9.37 -0.58 -9.48
CA MET A 257 8.38 -0.35 -10.52
C MET A 257 8.93 -0.40 -11.95
N ASN A 258 8.06 -0.81 -12.88
CA ASN A 258 8.13 -0.48 -14.30
C ASN A 258 6.80 0.21 -14.66
N PRO A 259 6.67 1.52 -14.37
CA PRO A 259 5.40 2.21 -14.48
C PRO A 259 5.00 2.41 -15.94
N PRO A 260 3.71 2.64 -16.23
CA PRO A 260 3.25 2.96 -17.57
C PRO A 260 3.87 4.27 -18.08
N PHE A 261 4.09 4.34 -19.39
CA PHE A 261 4.65 5.50 -20.10
C PHE A 261 3.58 6.29 -20.84
N GLY A 262 3.81 7.59 -20.99
CA GLY A 262 3.01 8.46 -21.85
C GLY A 262 1.96 9.28 -21.11
N ALA A 263 1.00 9.79 -21.85
CA ALA A 263 0.02 10.73 -21.35
C ALA A 263 -1.08 10.04 -20.51
N ALA A 264 -1.54 10.75 -19.49
CA ALA A 264 -2.72 10.36 -18.72
C ALA A 264 -3.97 10.15 -19.58
N SER A 265 -4.86 9.27 -19.12
CA SER A 265 -6.19 9.09 -19.72
C SER A 265 -7.00 10.38 -19.68
N LYS A 266 -7.99 10.53 -20.58
CA LYS A 266 -8.84 11.73 -20.61
C LYS A 266 -9.57 11.96 -19.28
N ALA A 267 -9.98 10.88 -18.60
CA ALA A 267 -10.69 10.93 -17.33
C ALA A 267 -9.78 11.39 -16.16
N SER A 268 -8.54 10.90 -16.11
CA SER A 268 -7.59 11.21 -15.03
C SER A 268 -6.78 12.49 -15.25
N LYS A 269 -6.67 12.99 -16.49
CA LYS A 269 -5.81 14.14 -16.85
C LYS A 269 -6.02 15.39 -15.99
N SER A 270 -7.28 15.74 -15.73
CA SER A 270 -7.63 16.92 -14.92
C SER A 270 -7.17 16.77 -13.47
N TYR A 271 -7.34 15.58 -12.90
CA TYR A 271 -6.87 15.25 -11.56
C TYR A 271 -5.34 15.28 -11.49
N LEU A 272 -4.65 14.55 -12.38
CA LEU A 272 -3.19 14.46 -12.39
C LEU A 272 -2.51 15.81 -12.62
N SER A 273 -3.09 16.68 -13.46
CA SER A 273 -2.57 18.03 -13.66
C SER A 273 -2.59 18.89 -12.39
N ARG A 274 -3.55 18.65 -11.48
CA ARG A 274 -3.63 19.34 -10.18
C ARG A 274 -2.78 18.66 -9.11
N ALA A 275 -2.82 17.32 -9.04
CA ALA A 275 -2.16 16.55 -8.00
C ALA A 275 -0.64 16.41 -8.21
N TYR A 276 -0.19 16.50 -9.47
CA TYR A 276 1.19 16.29 -9.90
C TYR A 276 1.64 17.36 -10.92
N PRO A 277 1.61 18.67 -10.55
CA PRO A 277 1.83 19.75 -11.52
C PRO A 277 3.23 19.73 -12.18
N ARG A 278 4.22 19.15 -11.49
CA ARG A 278 5.62 19.03 -11.93
C ARG A 278 5.89 17.84 -12.85
N THR A 279 5.01 16.84 -12.84
CA THR A 279 5.20 15.56 -13.54
C THR A 279 4.02 15.18 -14.44
N LYS A 280 2.97 16.03 -14.53
CA LYS A 280 1.77 15.85 -15.37
C LYS A 280 1.99 15.55 -16.85
N ASN A 281 3.21 15.75 -17.35
CA ASN A 281 3.56 15.57 -18.75
C ASN A 281 3.68 14.09 -19.14
N ASP A 282 4.00 13.21 -18.19
CA ASP A 282 4.12 11.77 -18.43
C ASP A 282 3.86 10.98 -17.14
N LEU A 283 3.14 9.86 -17.27
CA LEU A 283 2.76 9.00 -16.17
C LEU A 283 3.97 8.45 -15.41
N PHE A 284 5.07 8.05 -16.09
CA PHE A 284 6.20 7.45 -15.37
C PHE A 284 6.78 8.41 -14.33
N ALA A 285 6.83 9.70 -14.65
CA ALA A 285 7.39 10.71 -13.76
C ALA A 285 6.47 10.94 -12.55
N ALA A 286 5.15 10.91 -12.77
CA ALA A 286 4.16 10.98 -11.69
C ALA A 286 4.23 9.74 -10.78
N PHE A 287 4.44 8.55 -11.35
CA PHE A 287 4.66 7.32 -10.59
C PHE A 287 5.93 7.37 -9.75
N VAL A 288 7.03 7.89 -10.29
CA VAL A 288 8.27 8.08 -9.50
C VAL A 288 8.05 9.09 -8.39
N GLU A 289 7.41 10.24 -8.66
CA GLU A 289 7.08 11.23 -7.62
C GLU A 289 6.19 10.62 -6.52
N ARG A 290 5.18 9.85 -6.92
CA ARG A 290 4.29 9.14 -6.00
C ARG A 290 5.03 8.07 -5.19
N GLY A 291 5.86 7.26 -5.82
CA GLY A 291 6.67 6.24 -5.16
C GLY A 291 7.59 6.84 -4.10
N ILE A 292 8.26 7.96 -4.41
CA ILE A 292 9.08 8.69 -3.42
C ILE A 292 8.23 9.17 -2.24
N ALA A 293 7.00 9.64 -2.49
CA ALA A 293 6.12 10.08 -1.41
C ALA A 293 5.77 8.93 -0.44
N LEU A 294 5.61 7.71 -0.97
CA LEU A 294 5.26 6.49 -0.22
C LEU A 294 6.46 5.82 0.48
N LEU A 295 7.69 6.25 0.22
CA LEU A 295 8.88 5.71 0.89
C LEU A 295 9.01 6.19 2.35
N GLU A 296 9.58 5.37 3.21
CA GLU A 296 10.16 5.82 4.49
C GLU A 296 11.41 6.70 4.27
N PRO A 297 11.79 7.57 5.22
CA PRO A 297 13.10 8.22 5.20
C PRO A 297 14.24 7.19 5.08
N GLY A 298 15.20 7.46 4.21
CA GLY A 298 16.32 6.54 3.94
C GLY A 298 15.97 5.31 3.09
N ALA A 299 14.70 5.09 2.77
CA ALA A 299 14.25 3.98 1.93
C ALA A 299 14.57 4.16 0.45
N PHE A 300 14.41 3.10 -0.35
CA PHE A 300 14.87 3.06 -1.73
C PHE A 300 13.74 2.88 -2.75
N LEU A 301 13.84 3.59 -3.87
CA LEU A 301 12.99 3.36 -5.04
C LEU A 301 13.84 2.84 -6.20
N GLY A 302 13.45 1.71 -6.77
CA GLY A 302 14.01 1.21 -8.03
C GLY A 302 13.00 1.38 -9.15
N ALA A 303 13.43 1.90 -10.31
CA ALA A 303 12.53 2.08 -11.44
C ALA A 303 13.19 1.77 -12.78
N LEU A 304 12.40 1.17 -13.68
CA LEU A 304 12.65 1.15 -15.11
C LEU A 304 11.73 2.18 -15.77
N THR A 305 12.28 3.25 -16.34
CA THR A 305 11.46 4.26 -17.03
C THR A 305 12.00 4.63 -18.40
N SER A 306 11.24 5.43 -19.16
CA SER A 306 11.83 6.12 -20.30
C SER A 306 13.02 6.99 -19.86
N ARG A 307 14.14 6.92 -20.58
CA ARG A 307 15.31 7.77 -20.35
C ARG A 307 15.02 9.25 -20.58
N THR A 308 13.97 9.58 -21.33
CA THR A 308 13.67 10.94 -21.80
C THR A 308 13.51 11.94 -20.64
N GLY A 309 13.00 11.49 -19.49
CA GLY A 309 12.87 12.30 -18.28
C GLY A 309 14.20 12.88 -17.77
N PHE A 310 15.33 12.28 -18.15
CA PHE A 310 16.67 12.74 -17.76
C PHE A 310 17.25 13.82 -18.69
N PHE A 311 16.71 13.99 -19.89
CA PHE A 311 17.31 14.85 -20.93
C PHE A 311 16.40 15.99 -21.38
N LEU A 312 15.07 15.81 -21.36
CA LEU A 312 14.14 16.81 -21.87
C LEU A 312 13.98 17.99 -20.89
N VAL A 313 13.87 19.20 -21.44
CA VAL A 313 13.67 20.45 -20.68
C VAL A 313 12.35 20.42 -19.90
N SER A 314 11.30 19.80 -20.45
CA SER A 314 9.98 19.65 -19.80
C SER A 314 10.01 18.85 -18.49
N PHE A 315 11.11 18.13 -18.20
CA PHE A 315 11.32 17.38 -16.96
C PHE A 315 12.37 18.01 -16.04
N GLN A 316 12.81 19.25 -16.30
CA GLN A 316 13.80 19.92 -15.45
C GLN A 316 13.32 20.04 -13.99
N ALA A 317 12.07 20.47 -13.77
CA ALA A 317 11.48 20.55 -12.44
C ALA A 317 11.41 19.17 -11.74
N TRP A 318 11.15 18.10 -12.49
CA TRP A 318 11.17 16.73 -11.94
C TRP A 318 12.58 16.34 -11.47
N ARG A 319 13.62 16.65 -12.25
CA ARG A 319 15.00 16.36 -11.84
C ARG A 319 15.45 17.20 -10.65
N GLU A 320 15.22 18.50 -10.69
CA GLU A 320 15.75 19.43 -9.68
C GLU A 320 14.96 19.41 -8.37
N GLU A 321 13.63 19.49 -8.45
CA GLU A 321 12.76 19.67 -7.28
C GLU A 321 12.24 18.37 -6.68
N ILE A 322 12.33 17.25 -7.42
CA ILE A 322 11.91 15.94 -6.93
C ILE A 322 13.15 15.06 -6.77
N LEU A 323 13.80 14.61 -7.86
CA LEU A 323 14.90 13.65 -7.74
C LEU A 323 16.06 14.19 -6.88
N LEU A 324 16.71 15.28 -7.29
CA LEU A 324 17.88 15.80 -6.58
C LEU A 324 17.54 16.38 -5.20
N ALA A 325 16.36 16.98 -5.05
CA ALA A 325 15.93 17.58 -3.79
C ALA A 325 15.53 16.53 -2.76
N THR A 326 14.72 15.53 -3.12
CA THR A 326 14.06 14.63 -2.16
C THR A 326 14.58 13.20 -2.16
N ALA A 327 14.95 12.65 -3.33
CA ALA A 327 15.43 11.27 -3.45
C ALA A 327 16.50 11.13 -4.55
N PRO A 328 17.76 11.55 -4.30
CA PRO A 328 18.80 11.59 -5.32
C PRO A 328 19.13 10.17 -5.82
N PRO A 329 19.53 10.03 -7.10
CA PRO A 329 19.97 8.74 -7.63
C PRO A 329 21.21 8.22 -6.92
N THR A 330 21.18 6.95 -6.52
CA THR A 330 22.35 6.22 -5.99
C THR A 330 23.00 5.36 -7.05
N VAL A 331 22.21 4.87 -8.01
CA VAL A 331 22.67 4.12 -9.18
C VAL A 331 21.83 4.56 -10.39
N PHE A 332 22.48 4.69 -11.55
CA PHE A 332 21.82 5.01 -12.81
C PHE A 332 22.49 4.23 -13.95
N ALA A 333 21.67 3.60 -14.79
CA ALA A 333 22.07 2.91 -15.99
C ALA A 333 21.17 3.34 -17.17
N ASP A 334 21.79 3.91 -18.20
CA ASP A 334 21.14 4.20 -19.47
C ASP A 334 21.24 2.96 -20.36
N LEU A 335 20.14 2.23 -20.51
CA LEU A 335 20.11 0.91 -21.16
C LEU A 335 19.81 1.01 -22.66
N GLY A 336 19.30 2.15 -23.14
CA GLY A 336 18.97 2.34 -24.55
C GLY A 336 17.78 1.51 -25.02
N ASN A 337 17.84 1.02 -26.27
CA ASN A 337 16.74 0.30 -26.93
C ASN A 337 16.81 -1.22 -26.70
N GLY A 338 15.68 -1.92 -26.88
CA GLY A 338 15.62 -3.38 -26.87
C GLY A 338 15.61 -4.02 -25.48
N VAL A 339 15.26 -3.26 -24.45
CA VAL A 339 15.20 -3.72 -23.05
C VAL A 339 13.82 -4.25 -22.69
N LEU A 340 12.76 -3.60 -23.19
CA LEU A 340 11.38 -3.99 -22.98
C LEU A 340 10.85 -4.57 -24.30
N ASP A 341 10.35 -5.81 -24.23
CA ASP A 341 9.78 -6.49 -25.40
C ASP A 341 8.62 -5.65 -25.98
N ASP A 342 8.61 -5.48 -27.29
CA ASP A 342 7.59 -4.74 -28.06
C ASP A 342 7.44 -3.23 -27.76
N ALA A 343 8.31 -2.63 -26.95
CA ALA A 343 8.30 -1.20 -26.66
C ALA A 343 9.36 -0.43 -27.47
N MET A 344 8.91 0.54 -28.28
CA MET A 344 9.79 1.50 -28.97
C MET A 344 10.22 2.64 -28.02
N VAL A 345 10.74 2.30 -26.85
CA VAL A 345 11.15 3.25 -25.80
C VAL A 345 12.58 2.97 -25.39
N GLU A 346 13.39 4.03 -25.32
CA GLU A 346 14.72 3.96 -24.72
C GLU A 346 14.61 3.98 -23.19
N VAL A 347 15.19 2.98 -22.54
CA VAL A 347 15.00 2.70 -21.11
C VAL A 347 16.17 3.19 -20.26
N ALA A 348 15.86 3.75 -19.10
CA ALA A 348 16.79 3.98 -18.02
C ALA A 348 16.37 3.14 -16.81
N ALA A 349 17.34 2.50 -16.17
CA ALA A 349 17.19 1.81 -14.89
C ALA A 349 17.91 2.61 -13.81
N PHE A 350 17.26 2.89 -12.69
CA PHE A 350 17.88 3.67 -11.62
C PHE A 350 17.34 3.33 -10.25
N CYS A 351 18.17 3.56 -9.25
CA CYS A 351 17.81 3.51 -7.84
C CYS A 351 17.91 4.92 -7.25
N LEU A 352 16.91 5.30 -6.47
CA LEU A 352 16.84 6.53 -5.71
C LEU A 352 16.83 6.22 -4.22
N GLN A 353 17.42 7.08 -3.39
CA GLN A 353 17.32 6.98 -1.94
C GLN A 353 16.64 8.21 -1.38
N LYS A 354 15.52 8.05 -0.67
CA LYS A 354 14.83 9.16 -0.02
C LYS A 354 15.71 9.74 1.08
N LYS A 355 15.91 11.05 1.08
CA LYS A 355 16.68 11.72 2.14
C LYS A 355 15.97 11.62 3.48
N ASP A 356 16.76 11.41 4.53
CA ASP A 356 16.32 11.67 5.90
C ASP A 356 16.05 13.17 6.03
N ARG A 357 14.89 13.54 6.60
CA ARG A 357 14.46 14.95 6.69
C ARG A 357 15.42 15.82 7.49
#